data_AF-A0A7Y3KCL3-F1
#
_entry.id   AF-A0A7Y3KCL3-F1
#
_cell.length_a   1.000
_cell.length_b   1.000
_cell.length_c   1.000
_cell.angle_alpha   90.00
_cell.angle_beta   90.00
_cell.angle_gamma   90.00
#
_symmetry.space_group_name_H-M   'P 1'
#
loop_
_entity.id
_entity.type
_entity.pdbx_description
1 polymer ?
#
loop_
_entity_poly.entity_id
_entity_poly.type
_entity_poly.pdbx_seq_one_letter_code
_entity_poly.pdbx_strand_id
1 'polypeptide(L)' 'MAQFHPIKLLAKRENLSQREIACRLGISRISVIKYFRTNTPTTAVHRRKVYGRPRYLFNVE' A
#
# COMPACT_ATOMS: atom_id res chain seq x y z
N MET A 1 -9.04 -4.15 1.31
CA MET A 1 -8.05 -4.76 0.40
C MET A 1 -8.64 -4.80 -1.02
N ALA A 2 -8.79 -3.64 -1.67
CA ALA A 2 -9.58 -3.55 -2.91
C ALA A 2 -8.74 -3.23 -4.17
N GLN A 3 -7.57 -2.61 -4.02
CA GLN A 3 -6.89 -1.97 -5.16
C GLN A 3 -5.64 -2.70 -5.69
N PHE A 4 -5.18 -3.76 -5.05
CA PHE A 4 -3.97 -4.47 -5.49
C PHE A 4 -4.16 -5.21 -6.82
N HIS A 5 -5.27 -5.91 -6.97
CA HIS A 5 -5.63 -6.60 -8.22
C HIS A 5 -5.81 -5.65 -9.42
N PRO A 6 -6.56 -4.53 -9.31
CA PRO A 6 -6.71 -3.62 -10.43
C PRO A 6 -5.39 -2.94 -10.84
N ILE A 7 -4.49 -2.61 -9.91
CA ILE A 7 -3.16 -2.08 -10.25
C ILE A 7 -2.36 -3.10 -11.07
N LYS A 8 -2.35 -4.37 -10.65
CA LYS A 8 -1.63 -5.45 -11.35
C LYS A 8 -2.20 -5.72 -12.74
N LEU A 9 -3.53 -5.63 -12.89
CA LEU A 9 -4.21 -5.79 -14.17
C LEU A 9 -3.89 -4.65 -15.13
N LEU A 10 -4.03 -3.40 -14.69
CA LEU A 10 -3.77 -2.21 -15.52
C LEU A 10 -2.30 -2.15 -15.97
N ALA A 11 -1.37 -2.50 -15.08
CA ALA A 11 0.05 -2.54 -15.40
C ALA A 11 0.41 -3.61 -16.46
N LYS A 12 -0.20 -4.80 -16.38
CA LYS A 12 0.11 -5.93 -17.26
C LYS A 12 -0.65 -5.91 -18.59
N ARG A 13 -1.93 -5.51 -18.58
CA ARG A 13 -2.79 -5.58 -19.76
C ARG A 13 -2.74 -4.32 -20.61
N GLU A 14 -2.60 -3.16 -19.98
CA GLU A 14 -2.74 -1.88 -20.66
C GLU A 14 -1.39 -1.13 -20.80
N ASN A 15 -0.28 -1.68 -20.27
CA ASN A 15 1.05 -1.05 -20.24
C ASN A 15 1.03 0.40 -19.71
N LEU A 16 0.07 0.72 -18.85
CA LEU A 16 -0.09 2.07 -18.32
C LEU A 16 1.06 2.43 -17.38
N SER A 17 1.48 3.69 -17.45
CA SER A 17 2.44 4.24 -16.51
C SER A 17 1.84 4.26 -15.10
N GLN A 18 2.71 4.22 -14.08
CA GLN A 18 2.30 4.31 -12.67
C GLN A 18 1.48 5.57 -12.37
N ARG A 19 1.66 6.65 -13.14
CA ARG A 19 0.92 7.90 -13.00
C ARG A 19 -0.51 7.77 -13.54
N GLU A 20 -0.69 7.13 -14.69
CA GLU A 20 -2.02 6.88 -15.25
C GLU A 20 -2.82 5.90 -14.39
N ILE A 21 -2.16 4.86 -13.87
CA ILE A 21 -2.78 3.92 -12.92
C ILE A 21 -3.26 4.65 -11.67
N ALA A 22 -2.46 5.60 -11.15
CA ALA A 22 -2.82 6.39 -9.99
C ALA A 22 -4.05 7.28 -10.25
N CYS A 23 -4.08 7.96 -11.41
CA CYS A 23 -5.22 8.79 -11.81
C CYS A 23 -6.49 7.95 -11.99
N ARG A 24 -6.41 6.81 -12.68
CA ARG A 24 -7.58 5.96 -12.99
C ARG A 24 -8.18 5.30 -11.75
N LEU A 25 -7.36 5.02 -10.74
CA LEU A 25 -7.80 4.42 -9.48
C LEU A 25 -8.09 5.44 -8.37
N GLY A 26 -7.91 6.73 -8.65
CA GLY A 26 -8.13 7.80 -7.68
C GLY A 26 -7.22 7.70 -6.45
N ILE A 27 -5.97 7.24 -6.62
CA ILE A 27 -5.01 7.03 -5.53
C ILE A 27 -3.70 7.76 -5.75
N SER A 28 -2.91 7.89 -4.68
CA SER A 28 -1.58 8.47 -4.80
C SER A 28 -0.63 7.57 -5.61
N ARG A 29 0.21 8.21 -6.43
CA ARG A 29 1.32 7.54 -7.13
C ARG A 29 2.25 6.80 -6.16
N ILE A 30 2.45 7.34 -4.95
CA ILE A 30 3.27 6.70 -3.91
C ILE A 30 2.69 5.35 -3.50
N SER A 31 1.36 5.26 -3.37
CA SER A 31 0.68 3.99 -3.12
C SER A 31 0.95 2.99 -4.24
N VAL A 32 0.81 3.42 -5.50
CA VAL A 32 1.14 2.59 -6.67
C VAL A 32 2.58 2.10 -6.63
N ILE A 33 3.56 2.99 -6.42
CA ILE A 33 4.99 2.64 -6.28
C ILE A 33 5.21 1.62 -5.16
N LYS A 34 4.60 1.86 -3.99
CA LYS A 34 4.69 0.94 -2.85
C LYS A 34 4.19 -0.44 -3.21
N TYR A 35 3.09 -0.54 -3.94
CA TYR A 35 2.54 -1.83 -4.40
C TYR A 35 3.45 -2.54 -5.40
N PHE A 36 4.05 -1.84 -6.37
CA PHE A 36 5.03 -2.44 -7.28
C PHE A 36 6.27 -2.96 -6.53
N ARG A 37 6.75 -2.23 -5.52
CA ARG A 37 7.92 -2.63 -4.73
C ARG A 37 7.65 -3.81 -3.80
N THR A 38 6.47 -3.87 -3.18
CA THR A 38 6.15 -4.93 -2.21
C THR A 38 5.61 -6.19 -2.88
N ASN A 39 5.04 -6.09 -4.08
CA ASN A 39 4.44 -7.18 -4.87
C ASN A 39 3.44 -8.05 -4.07
N THR A 40 3.03 -7.55 -2.91
CA THR A 40 2.21 -8.21 -1.91
C THR A 40 1.19 -7.18 -1.44
N PRO A 41 -0.10 -7.55 -1.32
CA PRO A 41 -1.11 -6.64 -0.85
C PRO A 41 -0.79 -6.26 0.60
N THR A 42 -0.70 -4.96 0.92
CA THR A 42 -0.52 -4.52 2.30
C THR A 42 -1.74 -4.96 3.11
N THR A 43 -1.61 -6.06 3.87
CA THR A 43 -2.68 -6.60 4.69
C THR A 43 -3.06 -5.55 5.73
N ALA A 44 -4.36 -5.36 5.96
CA ALA A 44 -4.84 -4.39 6.96
C ALA A 44 -4.18 -4.59 8.34
N VAL A 45 -3.79 -5.82 8.66
CA VAL A 45 -3.03 -6.23 9.84
C VAL A 45 -1.71 -5.45 10.01
N HIS A 46 -1.00 -5.15 8.91
CA HIS A 46 0.28 -4.44 8.95
C HIS A 46 0.14 -2.93 9.25
N ARG A 47 -1.04 -2.33 9.04
CA ARG A 47 -1.26 -0.90 9.32
C ARG A 47 -1.27 -0.59 10.82
N ARG A 48 -1.71 -1.53 11.67
CA ARG A 48 -1.69 -1.35 13.13
C ARG A 48 -0.27 -1.30 13.71
N LYS A 49 0.69 -2.01 13.11
CA LYS A 49 2.08 -2.09 13.60
C LYS A 49 2.86 -0.77 13.46
N VAL A 50 2.56 0.06 12.46
CA VAL A 50 3.38 1.25 12.15
C VAL A 50 2.95 2.48 12.96
N TYR A 51 1.68 2.57 13.36
CA TYR A 51 1.16 3.72 14.11
C TYR A 51 0.91 3.44 15.61
N GLY A 52 1.00 2.18 16.05
CA GLY A 52 1.04 1.84 17.47
C GLY A 52 2.44 2.08 18.00
N ARG A 53 2.66 3.18 18.73
CA ARG A 53 3.87 3.32 19.57
C ARG A 53 3.99 2.04 20.43
N PRO A 54 5.18 1.43 20.58
CA PRO A 54 5.37 0.55 21.72
C PRO A 54 5.09 1.42 22.95
N ARG A 55 4.06 1.09 23.74
CA ARG A 55 3.96 1.66 25.08
C ARG A 55 5.21 1.16 25.79
N TYR A 56 6.19 2.04 25.96
CA TYR A 56 7.23 1.85 26.95
C TYR A 56 6.49 1.58 28.25
N LEU A 57 6.57 0.33 28.73
CA LEU A 57 6.19 -0.02 30.09
C LEU A 57 7.18 0.71 30.98
N PHE A 58 6.81 1.92 31.41
CA PHE A 58 7.39 2.50 32.61
C PHE A 58 6.91 1.61 33.78
N ASN A 59 7.69 0.57 34.09
CA ASN A 59 7.65 -0.03 35.40
C ASN A 59 8.28 0.99 36.34
N VAL A 60 7.44 1.68 37.10
CA VAL A 60 7.86 2.39 38.31
C VAL A 60 7.53 1.44 39.44
N GLU A 61 8.56 0.77 39.96
CA GLU A 61 8.57 0.25 41.33
C GLU A 61 8.97 1.37 42.30
#